data_AF-A0A804N4W8-F1
#
_entry.id   AF-A0A804N4W8-F1
#
_cell.length_a   1.000
_cell.length_b   1.000
_cell.length_c   1.000
_cell.angle_alpha   90.00
_cell.angle_beta   90.00
_cell.angle_gamma   90.00
#
_symmetry.space_group_name_H-M   'P 1'
#
loop_
_entity.id
_entity.type
_entity.pdbx_description
1 polymer ?
#
loop_
_entity_poly.entity_id
_entity_poly.type
_entity_poly.pdbx_seq_one_letter_code
_entity_poly.pdbx_strand_id
1 'polypeptide(L)'
;MILLSPFDMFYLSSRFYFLRTVWRIILPLQAITFPDFFLADIFTSMSKVFSDLERSVCRMVNRQVATIAWFEADSICGSHSVAIPLVLMLPYLWRLFQCLRQYKDTKEKTCLLNALKYSTAIPVIFLSALKYHVHPDQWVGFYRPLWLISSVVNSLYSFYWDIKRDWDLSILTRIFMFKNPSIWTYLLYGQNWVLYWVLGSNLVLRCTWTYKLSAHLRHNYLTVFTIAALEILRRWQWVFFRVENEWNKMTAKQNMEMSSDMPSEGDRLLDSSNHTV
;
A
#
# COMPACT_ATOMS: atom_id res chain seq x y z
N MET A 1 -15.46 11.68 -16.02
CA MET A 1 -16.71 11.56 -16.80
C MET A 1 -17.14 10.10 -16.98
N ILE A 2 -16.32 9.20 -17.52
CA ILE A 2 -16.69 7.78 -17.76
C ILE A 2 -17.07 7.03 -16.47
N LEU A 3 -16.37 7.30 -15.36
CA LEU A 3 -16.53 6.58 -14.09
C LEU A 3 -17.85 6.91 -13.36
N LEU A 4 -18.39 8.11 -13.58
CA LEU A 4 -19.64 8.61 -12.97
C LEU A 4 -20.83 8.57 -13.93
N SER A 5 -20.60 8.12 -15.17
CA SER A 5 -21.63 8.08 -16.21
C SER A 5 -22.68 7.01 -15.86
N PRO A 6 -23.99 7.37 -15.73
CA PRO A 6 -25.05 6.42 -15.40
C PRO A 6 -25.46 5.53 -16.58
N PHE A 7 -24.97 5.82 -17.79
CA PHE A 7 -25.28 5.06 -19.00
C PHE A 7 -24.61 3.68 -18.97
N ASP A 8 -25.28 2.65 -19.53
CA ASP A 8 -24.77 1.28 -19.67
C ASP A 8 -23.72 1.12 -20.78
N MET A 9 -22.76 2.05 -20.80
CA MET A 9 -21.61 2.02 -21.70
C MET A 9 -20.36 1.74 -20.86
N PHE A 10 -19.43 0.94 -21.37
CA PHE A 10 -18.15 0.61 -20.70
C PHE A 10 -18.31 -0.10 -19.33
N TYR A 11 -18.91 -1.29 -19.31
CA TYR A 11 -18.96 -2.20 -18.15
C TYR A 11 -19.49 -1.56 -16.85
N LEU A 12 -20.79 -1.24 -16.83
CA LEU A 12 -21.48 -0.57 -15.72
C LEU A 12 -21.29 -1.28 -14.36
N SER A 13 -21.43 -2.60 -14.31
CA SER A 13 -21.28 -3.39 -13.08
C SER A 13 -19.90 -3.21 -12.43
N SER A 14 -18.83 -3.18 -13.23
CA SER A 14 -17.47 -2.99 -12.75
C SER A 14 -17.23 -1.58 -12.20
N ARG A 15 -17.83 -0.55 -12.82
CA ARG A 15 -17.73 0.85 -12.36
C ARG A 15 -18.43 1.05 -11.01
N PHE A 16 -19.66 0.53 -10.87
CA PHE A 16 -20.38 0.58 -9.59
C PHE A 16 -19.66 -0.21 -8.50
N TYR A 17 -19.11 -1.38 -8.83
CA TYR A 17 -18.29 -2.16 -7.89
C TYR A 17 -17.06 -1.37 -7.41
N PHE A 18 -16.35 -0.72 -8.34
CA PHE A 18 -15.21 0.13 -8.00
C PHE A 18 -15.64 1.31 -7.12
N LEU A 19 -16.66 2.07 -7.50
CA LEU A 19 -17.15 3.22 -6.72
C LEU A 19 -17.59 2.81 -5.31
N ARG A 20 -18.30 1.68 -5.18
CA ARG A 20 -18.70 1.13 -3.88
C ARG A 20 -17.48 0.74 -3.04
N THR A 21 -16.45 0.18 -3.66
CA THR A 21 -15.18 -0.14 -2.99
C THR A 21 -14.47 1.13 -2.53
N VAL A 22 -14.39 2.18 -3.36
CA VAL A 22 -13.86 3.49 -2.95
C VAL A 22 -14.62 4.06 -1.76
N TRP A 23 -15.95 4.00 -1.77
CA TRP A 23 -16.77 4.46 -0.65
C TRP A 23 -16.48 3.68 0.64
N ARG A 24 -16.36 2.36 0.56
CA ARG A 24 -15.98 1.50 1.70
C ARG A 24 -14.58 1.79 2.24
N ILE A 25 -13.65 2.25 1.39
CA ILE A 25 -12.31 2.66 1.82
C ILE A 25 -12.37 3.95 2.63
N ILE A 26 -13.12 4.94 2.15
CA ILE A 26 -13.25 6.25 2.82
C ILE A 26 -13.98 6.09 4.16
N LEU A 27 -15.02 5.26 4.19
CA LEU A 27 -15.83 4.98 5.38
C LEU A 27 -15.86 3.47 5.69
N PRO A 28 -14.88 2.95 6.46
CA PRO A 28 -14.78 1.52 6.80
C PRO A 28 -15.78 1.13 7.92
N LEU A 29 -17.08 1.23 7.61
CA LEU A 29 -18.17 0.89 8.53
C LEU A 29 -18.53 -0.61 8.52
N GLN A 30 -18.14 -1.32 7.46
CA GLN A 30 -18.43 -2.74 7.23
C GLN A 30 -17.16 -3.59 7.39
N ALA A 31 -17.33 -4.91 7.47
CA ALA A 31 -16.22 -5.85 7.46
C ALA A 31 -15.38 -5.68 6.19
N ILE A 32 -14.06 -5.67 6.36
CA ILE A 32 -13.13 -5.32 5.29
C ILE A 32 -12.86 -6.54 4.43
N THR A 33 -13.07 -6.40 3.13
CA THR A 33 -12.81 -7.46 2.15
C THR A 33 -11.43 -7.28 1.51
N PHE A 34 -10.90 -8.33 0.89
CA PHE A 34 -9.61 -8.27 0.18
C PHE A 34 -9.54 -7.15 -0.89
N PRO A 35 -10.58 -6.93 -1.72
CA PRO A 35 -10.59 -5.82 -2.68
C PRO A 35 -10.48 -4.44 -2.04
N ASP A 36 -11.12 -4.22 -0.88
CA ASP A 36 -11.04 -2.95 -0.14
C ASP A 36 -9.61 -2.71 0.36
N PHE A 37 -8.96 -3.76 0.86
CA PHE A 37 -7.56 -3.73 1.30
C PHE A 37 -6.62 -3.46 0.13
N PHE A 38 -6.80 -4.18 -0.97
CA PHE A 38 -5.95 -4.14 -2.16
C PHE A 38 -6.01 -2.78 -2.86
N LEU A 39 -7.21 -2.25 -3.09
CA LEU A 39 -7.39 -0.94 -3.73
C LEU A 39 -6.87 0.20 -2.85
N ALA A 40 -7.08 0.13 -1.53
CA ALA A 40 -6.56 1.15 -0.63
C ALA A 40 -5.02 1.17 -0.63
N ASP A 41 -4.35 0.03 -0.80
CA ASP A 41 -2.87 0.00 -0.95
C ASP A 41 -2.40 0.71 -2.22
N ILE A 42 -3.14 0.55 -3.32
CA ILE A 42 -2.86 1.26 -4.57
C ILE A 42 -2.98 2.78 -4.34
N PHE A 43 -3.99 3.23 -3.58
CA PHE A 43 -4.17 4.64 -3.25
C PHE A 43 -2.98 5.25 -2.49
N THR A 44 -2.27 4.48 -1.66
CA THR A 44 -1.06 4.99 -0.99
C THR A 44 0.05 5.40 -1.96
N SER A 45 0.17 4.71 -3.10
CA SER A 45 1.10 5.09 -4.18
C SER A 45 0.61 6.31 -4.97
N MET A 46 -0.70 6.55 -4.98
CA MET A 46 -1.35 7.70 -5.65
C MET A 46 -1.41 8.96 -4.79
N SER A 47 -0.90 8.95 -3.55
CA SER A 47 -0.94 10.11 -2.63
C SER A 47 -0.49 11.42 -3.27
N LYS A 48 0.59 11.39 -4.06
CA LYS A 48 1.08 12.60 -4.77
C LYS A 48 0.14 13.06 -5.87
N VAL A 49 -0.49 12.13 -6.59
CA VAL A 49 -1.49 12.44 -7.62
C VAL A 49 -2.68 13.13 -6.98
N PHE A 50 -3.15 12.66 -5.81
CA PHE A 50 -4.20 13.34 -5.06
C PHE A 50 -3.80 14.75 -4.62
N SER A 51 -2.57 14.93 -4.17
CA SER A 51 -2.04 16.26 -3.82
C SER A 51 -1.93 17.20 -5.03
N ASP A 52 -1.52 16.72 -6.21
CA ASP A 52 -1.50 17.53 -7.42
C ASP A 52 -2.91 17.85 -7.93
N LEU A 53 -3.84 16.91 -7.77
CA LEU A 53 -5.25 17.11 -8.10
C LEU A 53 -5.87 18.18 -7.20
N GLU A 54 -5.64 18.13 -5.88
CA GLU A 54 -6.09 19.15 -4.94
C GLU A 54 -5.58 20.54 -5.34
N ARG A 55 -4.27 20.67 -5.61
CA ARG A 55 -3.67 21.93 -6.04
C ARG A 55 -4.26 22.43 -7.36
N SER A 56 -4.53 21.53 -8.29
CA SER A 56 -5.16 21.86 -9.58
C SER A 56 -6.59 22.35 -9.40
N VAL A 57 -7.39 21.66 -8.59
CA VAL A 57 -8.77 22.05 -8.26
C VAL A 57 -8.80 23.40 -7.54
N CYS A 58 -7.92 23.61 -6.56
CA CYS A 58 -7.82 24.86 -5.83
C CYS A 58 -7.55 26.05 -6.78
N ARG A 59 -6.62 25.89 -7.74
CA ARG A 59 -6.33 26.92 -8.76
C ARG A 59 -7.50 27.14 -9.72
N MET A 60 -8.21 26.09 -10.12
CA MET A 60 -9.40 26.20 -10.98
C MET A 60 -10.52 26.98 -10.29
N VAL A 61 -10.82 26.67 -9.03
CA VAL A 61 -11.87 27.34 -8.25
C VAL A 61 -11.55 28.82 -8.02
N ASN A 62 -10.29 29.13 -7.74
CA ASN A 62 -9.83 30.51 -7.54
C ASN A 62 -9.56 31.28 -8.85
N ARG A 63 -9.93 30.72 -10.01
CA ARG A 63 -9.74 31.31 -11.35
C ARG A 63 -8.28 31.70 -11.67
N GLN A 64 -7.31 30.99 -11.08
CA GLN A 64 -5.86 31.21 -11.27
C GLN A 64 -5.29 30.37 -12.43
N VAL A 65 -6.12 30.02 -13.41
CA VAL A 65 -5.73 29.19 -14.55
C VAL A 65 -5.23 30.11 -15.67
N ALA A 66 -4.00 29.88 -16.16
CA ALA A 66 -3.38 30.64 -17.27
C ALA A 66 -3.16 32.15 -17.02
N THR A 67 -3.05 32.58 -15.76
CA THR A 67 -2.71 33.96 -15.35
C THR A 67 -1.25 34.10 -14.89
N ILE A 68 -0.69 35.31 -14.79
CA ILE A 68 0.65 35.55 -14.21
C ILE A 68 0.76 35.00 -12.77
N ALA A 69 -0.34 35.04 -12.01
CA ALA A 69 -0.49 34.41 -10.69
C ALA A 69 -0.35 32.86 -10.68
N TRP A 70 -0.34 32.21 -11.86
CA TRP A 70 -0.05 30.79 -11.99
C TRP A 70 1.43 30.47 -11.70
N PHE A 71 2.31 31.44 -11.98
CA PHE A 71 3.75 31.42 -11.69
C PHE A 71 4.10 31.96 -10.30
N GLU A 72 3.24 32.81 -9.69
CA GLU A 72 3.45 33.24 -8.30
C GLU A 72 3.19 32.10 -7.30
N ALA A 73 4.24 31.75 -6.57
CA ALA A 73 4.28 30.65 -5.62
C ALA A 73 3.50 30.90 -4.31
N ASP A 74 3.08 32.14 -4.07
CA ASP A 74 2.47 32.64 -2.81
C ASP A 74 0.93 32.79 -2.87
N SER A 75 0.29 32.24 -3.89
CA SER A 75 -1.18 32.19 -3.95
C SER A 75 -1.78 31.33 -2.84
N ILE A 76 -3.05 31.58 -2.49
CA ILE A 76 -3.88 30.83 -1.51
C ILE A 76 -3.75 29.30 -1.63
N CYS A 77 -3.46 28.79 -2.83
CA CYS A 77 -3.25 27.37 -3.16
C CYS A 77 -1.76 26.96 -3.22
N GLY A 78 -0.90 27.71 -2.55
CA GLY A 78 0.55 27.65 -2.63
C GLY A 78 1.18 26.59 -1.72
N SER A 79 2.51 26.58 -1.72
CA SER A 79 3.32 25.55 -1.02
C SER A 79 3.20 25.57 0.51
N HIS A 80 2.67 26.65 1.08
CA HIS A 80 2.41 26.82 2.51
C HIS A 80 1.01 26.35 2.93
N SER A 81 0.19 25.84 1.99
CA SER A 81 -1.13 25.33 2.32
C SER A 81 -1.02 24.03 3.14
N VAL A 82 -1.65 24.04 4.32
CA VAL A 82 -1.80 22.86 5.18
C VAL A 82 -2.66 21.78 4.50
N ALA A 83 -3.45 22.13 3.46
CA ALA A 83 -4.24 21.16 2.71
C ALA A 83 -3.36 20.11 1.99
N ILE A 84 -2.18 20.51 1.51
CA ILE A 84 -1.26 19.63 0.75
C ILE A 84 -0.84 18.41 1.58
N PRO A 85 -0.24 18.56 2.79
CA PRO A 85 0.12 17.41 3.61
C PRO A 85 -1.10 16.62 4.08
N LEU A 86 -2.24 17.26 4.35
CA LEU A 86 -3.45 16.55 4.73
C LEU A 86 -3.90 15.58 3.62
N VAL A 87 -3.98 16.06 2.37
CA VAL A 87 -4.35 15.22 1.23
C VAL A 87 -3.31 14.12 0.96
N LEU A 88 -2.02 14.40 1.15
CA LEU A 88 -0.96 13.38 1.07
C LEU A 88 -1.12 12.28 2.13
N MET A 89 -1.58 12.63 3.33
CA MET A 89 -1.79 11.66 4.42
C MET A 89 -3.06 10.84 4.27
N LEU A 90 -4.08 11.32 3.55
CA LEU A 90 -5.40 10.66 3.47
C LEU A 90 -5.35 9.17 3.12
N PRO A 91 -4.61 8.71 2.08
CA PRO A 91 -4.58 7.29 1.75
C PRO A 91 -3.99 6.42 2.87
N TYR A 92 -2.99 6.95 3.58
CA TYR A 92 -2.36 6.26 4.72
C TYR A 92 -3.31 6.20 5.92
N LEU A 93 -4.10 7.26 6.17
CA LEU A 93 -5.14 7.28 7.20
C LEU A 93 -6.27 6.29 6.91
N TRP A 94 -6.73 6.20 5.66
CA TRP A 94 -7.73 5.20 5.27
C TRP A 94 -7.24 3.78 5.56
N ARG A 95 -5.99 3.46 5.19
CA ARG A 95 -5.38 2.16 5.52
C ARG A 95 -5.23 1.93 7.01
N LEU A 96 -4.84 2.94 7.77
CA LEU A 96 -4.73 2.87 9.23
C LEU A 96 -6.10 2.50 9.85
N PHE A 97 -7.16 3.24 9.50
CA PHE A 97 -8.50 2.98 10.02
C PHE A 97 -9.05 1.63 9.58
N GLN A 98 -8.78 1.21 8.34
CA GLN A 98 -9.11 -0.14 7.89
C GLN A 98 -8.43 -1.20 8.76
N CYS A 99 -7.12 -1.09 9.00
CA CYS A 99 -6.38 -2.07 9.80
C CYS A 99 -6.89 -2.12 11.26
N LEU A 100 -7.21 -0.96 11.84
CA LEU A 100 -7.79 -0.88 13.19
C LEU A 100 -9.19 -1.47 13.25
N ARG A 101 -10.02 -1.25 12.22
CA ARG A 101 -11.35 -1.85 12.12
C ARG A 101 -11.27 -3.36 12.01
N GLN A 102 -10.38 -3.86 11.14
CA GLN A 102 -10.15 -5.29 10.99
C GLN A 102 -9.69 -5.91 12.31
N TYR A 103 -8.78 -5.25 13.04
CA TYR A 103 -8.38 -5.69 14.38
C TYR A 103 -9.55 -5.72 15.37
N LYS A 104 -10.46 -4.75 15.32
CA LYS A 104 -11.65 -4.74 16.17
C LYS A 104 -12.53 -5.98 15.91
N ASP A 105 -12.68 -6.36 14.64
CA ASP A 105 -13.54 -7.46 14.21
C ASP A 105 -12.88 -8.84 14.41
N THR A 106 -11.58 -9.01 14.08
CA THR A 106 -10.88 -10.32 14.14
C THR A 106 -10.02 -10.54 15.39
N LYS A 107 -9.64 -9.46 16.09
CA LYS A 107 -8.67 -9.46 17.21
C LYS A 107 -7.28 -9.98 16.89
N GLU A 108 -6.92 -10.10 15.60
CA GLU A 108 -5.60 -10.56 15.18
C GLU A 108 -4.52 -9.48 15.32
N LYS A 109 -3.46 -9.77 16.08
CA LYS A 109 -2.34 -8.83 16.29
C LYS A 109 -1.65 -8.40 14.99
N THR A 110 -1.68 -9.22 13.94
CA THR A 110 -1.12 -8.89 12.63
C THR A 110 -1.76 -7.63 12.04
N CYS A 111 -3.07 -7.41 12.24
CA CYS A 111 -3.77 -6.21 11.78
C CYS A 111 -3.21 -4.95 12.45
N LEU A 112 -2.87 -5.02 13.75
CA LEU A 112 -2.30 -3.89 14.48
C LEU A 112 -0.87 -3.57 13.99
N LEU A 113 -0.07 -4.59 13.68
CA LEU A 113 1.25 -4.37 13.07
C LEU A 113 1.13 -3.71 11.68
N ASN A 114 0.12 -4.10 10.89
CA ASN A 114 -0.13 -3.44 9.61
C ASN A 114 -0.59 -1.99 9.81
N ALA A 115 -1.39 -1.72 10.84
CA ALA A 115 -1.78 -0.36 11.22
C ALA A 115 -0.55 0.49 11.57
N LEU A 116 0.37 -0.07 12.37
CA LEU A 116 1.63 0.58 12.73
C LEU A 116 2.48 0.89 11.49
N LYS A 117 2.50 0.01 10.49
CA LYS A 117 3.21 0.27 9.22
C LYS A 117 2.72 1.58 8.58
N TYR A 118 1.41 1.75 8.42
CA TYR A 118 0.87 2.96 7.80
C TYR A 118 1.00 4.19 8.70
N SER A 119 1.00 4.03 10.03
CA SER A 119 1.23 5.16 10.93
C SER A 119 2.66 5.70 10.82
N THR A 120 3.66 4.86 10.51
CA THR A 120 5.05 5.35 10.33
C THR A 120 5.22 6.33 9.16
N ALA A 121 4.31 6.33 8.17
CA ALA A 121 4.35 7.30 7.06
C ALA A 121 3.86 8.70 7.47
N ILE A 122 3.00 8.80 8.48
CA ILE A 122 2.36 10.05 8.91
C ILE A 122 3.40 11.08 9.41
N PRO A 123 4.33 10.74 10.34
CA PRO A 123 5.39 11.65 10.77
C PRO A 123 6.26 12.14 9.61
N VAL A 124 6.56 11.29 8.63
CA VAL A 124 7.40 11.67 7.48
C VAL A 124 6.73 12.77 6.66
N ILE A 125 5.42 12.62 6.41
CA ILE A 125 4.64 13.61 5.65
C ILE A 125 4.50 14.91 6.42
N PHE A 126 4.18 14.83 7.71
CA PHE A 126 4.02 15.99 8.56
C PHE A 126 5.34 16.79 8.71
N LEU A 127 6.45 16.12 9.01
CA LEU A 127 7.76 16.76 9.16
C LEU A 127 8.24 17.37 7.83
N SER A 128 7.97 16.73 6.70
CA SER A 128 8.28 17.31 5.38
C SER A 128 7.53 18.61 5.10
N ALA A 129 6.27 18.71 5.55
CA ALA A 129 5.50 19.96 5.42
C ALA A 129 5.97 21.05 6.40
N LEU A 130 6.36 20.67 7.63
CA LEU A 130 6.91 21.62 8.60
C LEU A 130 8.13 22.38 8.09
N LYS A 131 8.88 21.83 7.13
CA LYS A 131 9.97 22.53 6.45
C LYS A 131 9.58 23.94 5.96
N TYR A 132 8.34 24.14 5.51
CA TYR A 132 7.89 25.43 4.96
C TYR A 132 7.33 26.39 6.01
N HIS A 133 7.24 25.97 7.28
CA HIS A 133 6.69 26.77 8.38
C HIS A 133 7.71 27.06 9.48
N VAL A 134 8.92 26.50 9.38
CA VAL A 134 9.98 26.59 10.39
C VAL A 134 11.18 27.32 9.81
N HIS A 135 11.89 28.08 10.65
CA HIS A 135 13.12 28.76 10.26
C HIS A 135 14.21 27.77 9.77
N PRO A 136 15.03 28.14 8.76
CA PRO A 136 16.03 27.26 8.18
C PRO A 136 17.00 26.63 9.19
N ASP A 137 17.43 27.39 10.20
CA ASP A 137 18.39 26.92 11.20
C ASP A 137 17.81 25.81 12.09
N GLN A 138 16.56 25.98 12.53
CA GLN A 138 15.83 24.96 13.29
C GLN A 138 15.54 23.72 12.42
N TRP A 139 15.23 23.91 11.14
CA TRP A 139 15.03 22.82 10.19
C TRP A 139 16.29 21.95 10.07
N VAL A 140 17.45 22.56 9.85
CA VAL A 140 18.71 21.83 9.66
C VAL A 140 19.14 21.13 10.95
N GLY A 141 19.00 21.78 12.10
CA GLY A 141 19.47 21.27 13.39
C GLY A 141 18.61 20.17 13.99
N PHE A 142 17.28 20.31 13.98
CA PHE A 142 16.39 19.42 14.73
C PHE A 142 15.43 18.61 13.84
N TYR A 143 14.68 19.29 12.98
CA TYR A 143 13.60 18.65 12.22
C TYR A 143 14.09 17.76 11.08
N ARG A 144 15.19 18.13 10.42
CA ARG A 144 15.77 17.34 9.32
C ARG A 144 16.30 15.97 9.78
N PRO A 145 17.08 15.86 10.87
CA PRO A 145 17.43 14.55 11.43
C PRO A 145 16.21 13.71 11.82
N LEU A 146 15.21 14.31 12.47
CA LEU A 146 13.99 13.62 12.87
C LEU A 146 13.20 13.11 11.65
N TRP A 147 13.11 13.92 10.59
CA TRP A 147 12.50 13.53 9.32
C TRP A 147 13.25 12.37 8.66
N LEU A 148 14.59 12.42 8.63
CA LEU A 148 15.41 11.34 8.09
C LEU A 148 15.22 10.03 8.86
N ILE A 149 15.26 10.06 10.20
CA ILE A 149 15.03 8.90 11.05
C ILE A 149 13.63 8.32 10.79
N SER A 150 12.61 9.18 10.78
CA SER A 150 11.23 8.76 10.48
C SER A 150 11.13 8.09 9.11
N SER A 151 11.81 8.64 8.09
CA SER A 151 11.78 8.10 6.73
C SER A 151 12.51 6.76 6.62
N VAL A 152 13.62 6.58 7.35
CA VAL A 152 14.34 5.31 7.44
C VAL A 152 13.47 4.25 8.12
N VAL A 153 12.86 4.57 9.26
CA VAL A 153 11.96 3.65 9.99
C VAL A 153 10.79 3.22 9.09
N ASN A 154 10.12 4.17 8.44
CA ASN A 154 9.01 3.88 7.52
C ASN A 154 9.45 3.00 6.35
N SER A 155 10.59 3.30 5.73
CA SER A 155 11.12 2.56 4.59
C SER A 155 11.51 1.13 4.96
N LEU A 156 12.25 0.95 6.05
CA LEU A 156 12.68 -0.37 6.53
C LEU A 156 11.52 -1.22 6.99
N TYR A 157 10.57 -0.64 7.74
CA TYR A 157 9.42 -1.40 8.24
C TYR A 157 8.51 -1.84 7.08
N SER A 158 8.25 -0.95 6.13
CA SER A 158 7.45 -1.29 4.96
C SER A 158 8.16 -2.30 4.05
N PHE A 159 9.48 -2.23 3.90
CA PHE A 159 10.27 -3.20 3.16
C PHE A 159 10.22 -4.59 3.81
N TYR A 160 10.40 -4.66 5.14
CA TYR A 160 10.22 -5.89 5.90
C TYR A 160 8.82 -6.48 5.70
N TRP A 161 7.79 -5.63 5.72
CA TRP A 161 6.41 -6.07 5.54
C TRP A 161 6.17 -6.68 4.16
N ASP A 162 6.64 -6.03 3.09
CA ASP A 162 6.47 -6.53 1.72
C ASP A 162 7.05 -7.95 1.59
N ILE A 163 8.28 -8.16 2.06
CA ILE A 163 8.99 -9.43 1.92
C ILE A 163 8.32 -10.52 2.75
N LYS A 164 8.06 -10.22 4.03
CA LYS A 164 7.69 -11.26 5.00
C LYS A 164 6.19 -11.54 5.03
N ARG A 165 5.34 -10.53 4.80
CA ARG A 165 3.88 -10.66 4.95
C ARG A 165 3.17 -10.68 3.60
N ASP A 166 3.52 -9.75 2.71
CA ASP A 166 2.78 -9.60 1.45
C ASP A 166 3.22 -10.62 0.40
N TRP A 167 4.51 -10.90 0.29
CA TRP A 167 5.09 -11.87 -0.65
C TRP A 167 5.35 -13.25 -0.03
N ASP A 168 5.24 -13.35 1.30
CA ASP A 168 5.53 -14.57 2.09
C ASP A 168 6.79 -15.30 1.60
N LEU A 169 7.85 -14.54 1.31
CA LEU A 169 9.13 -15.08 0.86
C LEU A 169 9.77 -15.80 2.05
N SER A 170 9.40 -17.06 2.22
CA SER A 170 9.99 -18.01 3.16
C SER A 170 11.46 -18.35 2.85
N ILE A 171 12.14 -17.51 2.05
CA ILE A 171 13.54 -17.61 1.66
C ILE A 171 14.46 -16.95 2.69
N LEU A 172 14.00 -15.95 3.45
CA LEU A 172 14.72 -15.52 4.67
C LEU A 172 14.80 -16.65 5.70
N THR A 173 13.83 -17.56 5.69
CA THR A 173 13.81 -18.80 6.49
C THR A 173 14.97 -19.74 6.09
N ARG A 174 15.47 -19.67 4.85
CA ARG A 174 16.65 -20.41 4.36
C ARG A 174 17.98 -19.74 4.74
N ILE A 175 18.05 -18.41 4.71
CA ILE A 175 19.25 -17.64 5.08
C ILE A 175 19.42 -17.57 6.61
N PHE A 176 18.33 -17.53 7.38
CA PHE A 176 18.30 -17.43 8.85
C PHE A 176 17.88 -18.74 9.56
N MET A 177 18.00 -19.91 8.91
CA MET A 177 17.83 -21.23 9.56
C MET A 177 16.51 -21.43 10.33
N PHE A 178 15.37 -21.02 9.77
CA PHE A 178 14.06 -21.42 10.29
C PHE A 178 13.54 -22.64 9.51
N LYS A 179 13.14 -23.67 10.24
CA LYS A 179 12.83 -25.00 9.72
C LYS A 179 11.39 -25.00 9.18
N ASN A 180 11.25 -25.12 7.85
CA ASN A 180 10.06 -25.39 7.01
C ASN A 180 9.72 -24.27 5.99
N PRO A 181 10.38 -24.23 4.82
CA PRO A 181 9.84 -23.50 3.67
C PRO A 181 8.59 -24.20 3.13
N SER A 182 7.54 -23.45 2.79
CA SER A 182 6.37 -24.01 2.11
C SER A 182 6.76 -24.48 0.71
N ILE A 183 6.30 -25.69 0.33
CA ILE A 183 6.57 -26.36 -0.96
C ILE A 183 6.26 -25.45 -2.17
N TRP A 184 5.30 -24.54 -2.04
CA TRP A 184 4.89 -23.59 -3.07
C TRP A 184 5.92 -22.50 -3.39
N THR A 185 6.80 -22.17 -2.44
CA THR A 185 7.91 -21.23 -2.67
C THR A 185 8.94 -21.82 -3.67
N TYR A 186 9.02 -23.15 -3.76
CA TYR A 186 9.97 -23.87 -4.61
C TYR A 186 9.56 -23.88 -6.10
N LEU A 187 8.26 -23.85 -6.39
CA LEU A 187 7.75 -23.95 -7.77
C LEU A 187 7.79 -22.61 -8.52
N LEU A 188 7.68 -21.47 -7.82
CA LEU A 188 7.44 -20.16 -8.44
C LEU A 188 8.72 -19.37 -8.74
N TYR A 189 9.80 -19.60 -7.99
CA TYR A 189 11.08 -18.94 -8.21
C TYR A 189 12.11 -19.93 -8.73
N GLY A 190 11.82 -20.55 -9.88
CA GLY A 190 12.82 -21.34 -10.62
C GLY A 190 14.04 -20.52 -11.06
N GLN A 191 13.92 -19.18 -11.07
CA GLN A 191 14.98 -18.25 -11.46
C GLN A 191 15.36 -17.31 -10.30
N ASN A 192 16.46 -17.61 -9.62
CA ASN A 192 16.99 -16.81 -8.50
C ASN A 192 17.17 -15.31 -8.84
N TRP A 193 17.43 -14.98 -10.11
CA TRP A 193 17.61 -13.60 -10.56
C TRP A 193 16.35 -12.74 -10.36
N VAL A 194 15.15 -13.29 -10.61
CA VAL A 194 13.89 -12.53 -10.45
C VAL A 194 13.71 -12.11 -8.99
N LEU A 195 14.11 -12.96 -8.04
CA LEU A 195 14.03 -12.64 -6.61
C LEU A 195 14.98 -11.52 -6.21
N TYR A 196 16.24 -11.58 -6.66
CA TYR A 196 17.20 -10.50 -6.40
C TYR A 196 16.76 -9.19 -7.05
N TRP A 197 16.20 -9.25 -8.26
CA TRP A 197 15.65 -8.09 -8.94
C TRP A 197 14.48 -7.49 -8.16
N VAL A 198 13.51 -8.30 -7.75
CA VAL A 198 12.34 -7.87 -6.97
C VAL A 198 12.72 -7.24 -5.63
N LEU A 199 13.68 -7.86 -4.93
CA LEU A 199 14.19 -7.38 -3.65
C LEU A 199 14.95 -6.05 -3.80
N GLY A 200 15.87 -6.00 -4.75
CA GLY A 200 16.68 -4.82 -5.03
C GLY A 200 15.86 -3.64 -5.55
N SER A 201 14.99 -3.88 -6.54
CA SER A 201 14.12 -2.86 -7.12
C SER A 201 13.20 -2.26 -6.05
N ASN A 202 12.61 -3.10 -5.18
CA ASN A 202 11.71 -2.61 -4.13
C ASN A 202 12.46 -1.76 -3.09
N LEU A 203 13.67 -2.15 -2.70
CA LEU A 203 14.48 -1.35 -1.76
C LEU A 203 14.86 0.01 -2.37
N VAL A 204 15.40 0.02 -3.59
CA VAL A 204 15.85 1.24 -4.28
C VAL A 204 14.66 2.18 -4.52
N LEU A 205 13.54 1.66 -5.01
CA LEU A 205 12.35 2.46 -5.28
C LEU A 205 11.70 2.98 -3.99
N ARG A 206 11.79 2.25 -2.87
CA ARG A 206 11.36 2.79 -1.56
C ARG A 206 12.22 3.96 -1.11
N CYS A 207 13.53 3.95 -1.37
CA CYS A 207 14.38 5.11 -1.10
C CYS A 207 13.96 6.35 -1.92
N THR A 208 13.41 6.16 -3.13
CA THR A 208 12.90 7.28 -3.94
C THR A 208 11.68 7.97 -3.31
N TRP A 209 10.92 7.28 -2.46
CA TRP A 209 9.80 7.88 -1.73
C TRP A 209 10.27 8.97 -0.75
N THR A 210 11.39 8.75 -0.06
CA THR A 210 12.06 9.76 0.78
C THR A 210 12.50 10.96 -0.07
N TYR A 211 13.03 10.69 -1.26
CA TYR A 211 13.52 11.71 -2.18
C TYR A 211 12.37 12.55 -2.76
N LYS A 212 11.21 11.95 -3.04
CA LYS A 212 9.99 12.61 -3.51
C LYS A 212 9.47 13.70 -2.57
N LEU A 213 9.64 13.50 -1.26
CA LEU A 213 9.24 14.47 -0.23
C LEU A 213 10.26 15.59 -0.03
N SER A 214 11.43 15.51 -0.64
CA SER A 214 12.44 16.57 -0.56
C SER A 214 12.00 17.77 -1.41
N ALA A 215 11.93 18.95 -0.78
CA ALA A 215 11.56 20.21 -1.43
C ALA A 215 12.40 20.54 -2.68
N HIS A 216 13.62 20.01 -2.74
CA HIS A 216 14.60 20.39 -3.76
C HIS A 216 14.16 19.97 -5.18
N LEU A 217 13.40 18.88 -5.31
CA LEU A 217 12.99 18.33 -6.61
C LEU A 217 11.71 18.91 -7.17
N ARG A 218 10.96 19.72 -6.41
CA ARG A 218 9.71 20.32 -6.90
C ARG A 218 9.93 21.22 -8.13
N HIS A 219 11.17 21.66 -8.36
CA HIS A 219 11.54 22.48 -9.51
C HIS A 219 11.85 21.64 -10.76
N ASN A 220 12.22 20.36 -10.61
CA ASN A 220 12.50 19.47 -11.75
C ASN A 220 11.31 18.55 -12.03
N TYR A 221 10.40 19.03 -12.88
CA TYR A 221 9.18 18.30 -13.26
C TYR A 221 9.48 16.91 -13.84
N LEU A 222 10.60 16.77 -14.57
CA LEU A 222 10.98 15.51 -15.20
C LEU A 222 11.37 14.48 -14.14
N THR A 223 12.15 14.87 -13.13
CA THR A 223 12.52 13.95 -12.05
C THR A 223 11.30 13.55 -11.20
N VAL A 224 10.39 14.49 -10.91
CA VAL A 224 9.15 14.19 -10.17
C VAL A 224 8.27 13.23 -10.95
N PHE A 225 8.14 13.43 -12.27
CA PHE A 225 7.40 12.53 -13.16
C PHE A 225 8.03 11.13 -13.18
N THR A 226 9.35 11.03 -13.37
CA THR A 226 10.07 9.75 -13.37
C THR A 226 9.90 9.00 -12.04
N ILE A 227 10.04 9.68 -10.90
CA ILE A 227 9.82 9.06 -9.58
C ILE A 227 8.37 8.59 -9.41
N ALA A 228 7.39 9.37 -9.90
CA ALA A 228 5.99 8.97 -9.86
C ALA A 228 5.73 7.74 -10.75
N ALA A 229 6.30 7.67 -11.94
CA ALA A 229 6.20 6.53 -12.85
C ALA A 229 6.86 5.28 -12.25
N LEU A 230 8.05 5.42 -11.66
CA LEU A 230 8.74 4.33 -10.98
C LEU A 230 7.94 3.79 -9.77
N GLU A 231 7.25 4.64 -9.02
CA GLU A 231 6.37 4.21 -7.94
C GLU A 231 5.16 3.39 -8.45
N ILE A 232 4.63 3.71 -9.63
CA ILE A 232 3.59 2.91 -10.28
C ILE A 232 4.15 1.54 -10.67
N LEU A 233 5.34 1.49 -11.28
CA LEU A 233 6.01 0.23 -11.65
C LEU A 233 6.29 -0.64 -10.41
N ARG A 234 6.75 -0.04 -9.31
CA ARG A 234 6.95 -0.75 -8.04
C ARG A 234 5.65 -1.38 -7.52
N ARG A 235 4.54 -0.65 -7.58
CA ARG A 235 3.23 -1.16 -7.16
C ARG A 235 2.73 -2.25 -8.09
N TRP A 236 2.90 -2.09 -9.41
CA TRP A 236 2.60 -3.11 -10.41
C TRP A 236 3.34 -4.42 -10.09
N GLN A 237 4.64 -4.35 -9.80
CA GLN A 237 5.42 -5.51 -9.34
C GLN A 237 4.82 -6.13 -8.07
N TRP A 238 4.53 -5.32 -7.04
CA TRP A 238 3.96 -5.81 -5.78
C TRP A 238 2.60 -6.49 -5.97
N VAL A 239 1.77 -6.02 -6.90
CA VAL A 239 0.43 -6.57 -7.17
C VAL A 239 0.48 -8.03 -7.58
N PHE A 240 1.37 -8.42 -8.50
CA PHE A 240 1.46 -9.82 -8.96
C PHE A 240 1.74 -10.77 -7.79
N PHE A 241 2.80 -10.48 -7.04
CA PHE A 241 3.19 -11.32 -5.90
C PHE A 241 2.13 -11.32 -4.79
N ARG A 242 1.44 -10.20 -4.57
CA ARG A 242 0.39 -10.12 -3.55
C ARG A 242 -0.82 -10.98 -3.92
N VAL A 243 -1.30 -10.86 -5.15
CA VAL A 243 -2.46 -11.62 -5.65
C VAL A 243 -2.15 -13.11 -5.66
N GLU A 244 -0.96 -13.48 -6.13
CA GLU A 244 -0.50 -14.86 -6.14
C GLU A 244 -0.36 -15.45 -4.75
N ASN A 245 0.20 -14.70 -3.79
CA ASN A 245 0.28 -15.15 -2.39
C ASN A 245 -1.10 -15.40 -1.79
N GLU A 246 -2.08 -14.53 -2.05
CA GLU A 246 -3.45 -14.76 -1.57
C GLU A 246 -4.13 -15.93 -2.27
N TRP A 247 -3.92 -16.10 -3.57
CA TRP A 247 -4.40 -17.27 -4.31
C TRP A 247 -3.87 -18.57 -3.71
N ASN A 248 -2.58 -18.62 -3.38
CA ASN A 248 -1.96 -19.77 -2.74
C ASN A 248 -2.55 -20.06 -1.35
N LYS A 249 -2.80 -19.02 -0.54
CA LYS A 249 -3.45 -19.18 0.77
C LYS A 249 -4.87 -19.72 0.66
N MET A 250 -5.65 -19.22 -0.31
CA MET A 250 -7.00 -19.72 -0.57
C MET A 250 -6.97 -21.19 -1.00
N THR A 251 -6.06 -21.55 -1.90
CA THR A 251 -5.90 -22.92 -2.40
C THR A 251 -5.44 -23.88 -1.29
N ALA A 252 -4.48 -23.46 -0.46
CA ALA A 252 -4.01 -24.26 0.68
C ALA A 252 -5.13 -24.50 1.70
N LYS A 253 -5.95 -23.48 1.97
CA LYS A 253 -7.11 -23.60 2.85
C LYS A 253 -8.15 -24.59 2.30
N GLN A 254 -8.46 -24.50 1.01
CA GLN A 254 -9.37 -25.45 0.33
C GLN A 254 -8.83 -26.88 0.38
N ASN A 255 -7.53 -27.09 0.14
CA ASN A 255 -6.93 -28.42 0.21
C ASN A 255 -6.98 -29.00 1.63
N MET A 256 -6.82 -28.18 2.67
CA MET A 256 -6.97 -28.60 4.06
C MET A 256 -8.40 -29.00 4.39
N GLU A 257 -9.39 -28.19 3.99
CA GLU A 257 -10.82 -28.49 4.19
C GLU A 257 -11.23 -29.79 3.47
N MET A 258 -10.77 -29.98 2.23
CA MET A 258 -11.02 -31.21 1.47
C MET A 258 -10.32 -32.44 2.08
N SER A 259 -9.17 -32.27 2.72
CA SER A 259 -8.48 -33.36 3.42
C SER A 259 -9.12 -33.73 4.76
N SER A 260 -9.76 -32.77 5.45
CA SER A 260 -10.50 -33.03 6.69
C SER A 260 -11.87 -33.68 6.46
N ASP A 261 -12.45 -33.51 5.28
CA ASP A 261 -13.72 -34.13 4.89
C ASP A 261 -13.56 -35.55 4.30
N MET A 262 -12.31 -36.03 4.14
CA MET A 262 -12.05 -37.41 3.75
C MET A 262 -12.10 -38.31 5.00
N PRO A 263 -12.92 -39.38 5.02
CA PRO A 263 -12.95 -40.31 6.15
C PRO A 263 -11.55 -40.89 6.34
N SER A 264 -11.10 -40.95 7.59
CA SER A 264 -9.88 -41.65 7.98
C SER A 264 -9.91 -43.08 7.42
N GLU A 265 -8.79 -43.63 6.94
CA GLU A 265 -8.71 -45.05 6.59
C GLU A 265 -9.15 -45.95 7.76
N GLY A 266 -9.03 -45.48 9.01
CA GLY A 266 -9.57 -46.15 10.19
C GLY A 266 -11.10 -46.22 10.21
N ASP A 267 -11.81 -45.20 9.71
CA ASP A 267 -13.28 -45.19 9.64
C ASP A 267 -13.78 -46.10 8.51
N ARG A 268 -13.06 -46.18 7.39
CA ARG A 268 -13.38 -47.11 6.29
C ARG A 268 -13.21 -48.58 6.67
N LEU A 269 -12.24 -48.90 7.55
CA LEU A 269 -12.03 -50.25 8.06
C LEU A 269 -13.06 -50.64 9.15
N LEU A 270 -13.56 -49.67 9.91
CA LEU A 270 -14.65 -49.89 10.88
C LEU A 270 -16.02 -50.08 10.19
N ASP A 271 -16.27 -49.39 9.07
CA ASP A 271 -17.50 -49.59 8.30
C ASP A 271 -17.50 -50.93 7.53
N SER A 272 -16.32 -51.37 7.07
CA SER A 272 -16.13 -52.68 6.45
C SER A 272 -16.31 -53.86 7.41
N SER A 273 -16.18 -53.67 8.73
CA SER A 273 -16.27 -54.74 9.72
C SER A 273 -17.68 -54.92 10.30
N ASN A 274 -18.63 -54.03 9.97
CA ASN A 274 -20.03 -54.13 10.39
C ASN A 274 -20.96 -54.84 9.39
N HIS A 275 -20.43 -55.37 8.27
CA HIS A 275 -21.18 -56.16 7.31
C HIS A 275 -20.81 -57.65 7.36
N THR A 276 -21.03 -58.29 8.52
CA THR A 276 -21.22 -59.75 8.60
C THR A 276 -22.16 -60.06 9.75
N VAL A 277 -23.45 -60.26 9.45
CA VAL A 277 -24.31 -61.42 9.79
C VAL A 277 -25.45 -61.46 8.79
#